data_AF-A0AAW2LNA1-F1
#
_entry.id   AF-A0AAW2LNA1-F1
#
_cell.length_a   1.000
_cell.length_b   1.000
_cell.length_c   1.000
_cell.angle_alpha   90.00
_cell.angle_beta   90.00
_cell.angle_gamma   90.00
#
_symmetry.space_group_name_H-M   'P 1'
#
loop_
_entity.id
_entity.type
_entity.pdbx_description
1 polymer ?
#
loop_
_entity_poly.entity_id
_entity_poly.type
_entity_poly.pdbx_seq_one_letter_code
_entity_poly.pdbx_strand_id
1 'polypeptide(L)'
;MASPAGESGGGNAAIQLNSYPACPDPDRAMGLAAHTDSTLLTILHQSNTSGLQVFREGSKRWITVPPHPGALVIHVGDLMHILSNGLYPSVLHRAVVNRTRHRLSIAYLYGPPSSVKISPLPKLVDHCHPPLYRPITWSEYLGTKAKHFDKALTSVRLCAPRNGFVDTNDHNSVQVG
;
A
#
# COMPACT_ATOMS: atom_id res chain seq x y z
N MET A 1 -44.70 1.09 6.41
CA MET A 1 -44.38 1.50 5.03
C MET A 1 -42.86 1.66 4.94
N ALA A 2 -42.24 0.73 4.22
CA ALA A 2 -40.84 0.63 3.77
C ALA A 2 -39.70 1.04 4.73
N SER A 3 -39.04 0.03 5.31
CA SER A 3 -37.61 0.09 5.65
C SER A 3 -36.80 0.36 4.37
N PRO A 4 -35.75 1.20 4.36
CA PRO A 4 -34.88 1.30 3.20
C PRO A 4 -34.09 0.00 3.09
N ALA A 5 -34.08 -0.54 1.88
CA ALA A 5 -33.33 -1.73 1.51
C ALA A 5 -31.86 -1.59 1.93
N GLY A 6 -31.32 -2.61 2.59
CA GLY A 6 -29.88 -2.75 2.76
C GLY A 6 -29.24 -2.87 1.39
N GLU A 7 -28.56 -1.82 0.94
CA GLU A 7 -27.61 -1.91 -0.16
C GLU A 7 -26.48 -2.81 0.32
N SER A 8 -26.45 -4.05 -0.17
CA SER A 8 -25.29 -4.92 -0.06
C SER A 8 -24.18 -4.37 -0.97
N GLY A 9 -23.59 -3.23 -0.60
CA GLY A 9 -22.43 -2.63 -1.25
C GLY A 9 -21.17 -3.42 -0.92
N GLY A 10 -21.01 -4.59 -1.54
CA GLY A 10 -19.82 -5.41 -1.37
C GLY A 10 -18.55 -4.64 -1.77
N GLY A 11 -17.50 -4.71 -0.96
CA GLY A 11 -16.19 -4.14 -1.33
C GLY A 11 -15.63 -4.81 -2.59
N ASN A 12 -14.72 -4.10 -3.27
CA ASN A 12 -14.01 -4.63 -4.42
C ASN A 12 -12.74 -5.34 -3.96
N ALA A 13 -12.57 -6.59 -4.37
CA ALA A 13 -11.41 -7.40 -4.01
C ALA A 13 -10.79 -8.09 -5.23
N ALA A 14 -9.49 -8.32 -5.16
CA ALA A 14 -8.74 -9.08 -6.14
C ALA A 14 -7.79 -10.07 -5.44
N ILE A 15 -7.56 -11.22 -6.09
CA ILE A 15 -6.49 -12.14 -5.70
C ILE A 15 -5.40 -12.07 -6.75
N GLN A 16 -4.18 -11.79 -6.32
CA GLN A 16 -2.99 -11.83 -7.16
C GLN A 16 -2.15 -13.06 -6.81
N LEU A 17 -1.94 -13.93 -7.80
CA LEU A 17 -1.07 -15.09 -7.71
C LEU A 17 0.28 -14.72 -8.34
N ASN A 18 1.32 -14.61 -7.51
CA ASN A 18 2.64 -14.17 -7.96
C ASN A 18 3.62 -15.34 -7.98
N SER A 19 4.34 -15.47 -9.09
CA SER A 19 5.38 -16.47 -9.32
C SER A 19 6.70 -15.78 -9.65
N TYR A 20 7.73 -16.02 -8.84
CA TYR A 20 9.05 -15.40 -8.97
C TYR A 20 10.11 -16.50 -9.15
N PRO A 21 10.40 -16.92 -10.39
CA PRO A 21 11.41 -17.94 -10.68
C PRO A 21 12.79 -17.62 -10.10
N ALA A 22 13.63 -18.65 -9.96
CA ALA A 22 15.03 -18.45 -9.65
C ALA A 22 15.67 -17.59 -10.77
N CYS A 23 16.47 -16.60 -10.37
CA CYS A 23 17.06 -15.61 -11.27
C CYS A 23 18.59 -15.73 -11.26
N PRO A 24 19.26 -16.00 -12.40
CA PRO A 24 20.72 -16.10 -12.46
C PRO A 24 21.47 -14.84 -12.04
N ASP A 25 20.82 -13.67 -12.15
CA ASP A 25 21.39 -12.35 -11.86
C ASP A 25 20.41 -11.48 -11.03
N PRO A 26 20.17 -11.84 -9.75
CA PRO A 26 19.15 -11.20 -8.91
C PRO A 26 19.53 -9.78 -8.49
N ASP A 27 20.81 -9.41 -8.60
CA ASP A 27 21.28 -8.05 -8.30
C ASP A 27 20.89 -7.07 -9.41
N ARG A 28 20.54 -7.58 -10.60
CA ARG A 28 20.12 -6.81 -11.79
C ARG A 28 18.67 -7.06 -12.19
N ALA A 29 17.90 -7.73 -11.34
CA ALA A 29 16.50 -8.05 -11.58
C ALA A 29 15.64 -7.81 -10.34
N MET A 30 14.39 -7.42 -10.57
CA MET A 30 13.38 -7.27 -9.52
C MET A 30 12.19 -8.15 -9.85
N GLY A 31 11.67 -8.87 -8.84
CA GLY A 31 10.45 -9.64 -9.00
C GLY A 31 9.22 -8.74 -9.08
N LEU A 32 9.14 -7.78 -8.17
CA LEU A 32 8.13 -6.72 -8.19
C LEU A 32 8.78 -5.43 -7.73
N ALA A 33 8.68 -4.38 -8.55
CA ALA A 33 9.25 -3.07 -8.28
C ALA A 33 8.72 -2.46 -6.97
N ALA A 34 9.46 -1.50 -6.42
CA ALA A 34 9.03 -0.78 -5.22
C ALA A 34 7.72 -0.03 -5.48
N HIS A 35 6.72 -0.25 -4.62
CA HIS A 35 5.42 0.39 -4.72
C HIS A 35 4.69 0.36 -3.36
N THR A 36 3.59 1.09 -3.29
CA THR A 36 2.58 0.95 -2.24
C THR A 36 1.27 0.47 -2.84
N ASP A 37 0.46 -0.23 -2.05
CA ASP A 37 -0.82 -0.77 -2.50
C ASP A 37 -1.87 0.33 -2.59
N SER A 38 -2.59 0.42 -3.71
CA SER A 38 -3.65 1.42 -3.89
C SER A 38 -4.99 1.04 -3.25
N THR A 39 -4.99 0.07 -2.34
CA THR A 39 -6.17 -0.53 -1.69
C THR A 39 -6.30 -0.05 -0.24
N LEU A 40 -7.27 -0.57 0.52
CA LEU A 40 -7.34 -0.36 1.97
C LEU A 40 -6.35 -1.29 2.68
N LEU A 41 -6.43 -2.58 2.38
CA LEU A 41 -5.66 -3.63 3.03
C LEU A 41 -5.20 -4.66 2.00
N THR A 42 -3.99 -5.18 2.22
CA THR A 42 -3.51 -6.38 1.53
C THR A 42 -3.19 -7.46 2.55
N ILE A 43 -3.68 -8.68 2.29
CA ILE A 43 -3.37 -9.88 3.06
C ILE A 43 -2.51 -10.78 2.18
N LEU A 44 -1.28 -11.04 2.60
CA LEU A 44 -0.28 -11.73 1.81
C LEU A 44 0.12 -13.04 2.48
N HIS A 45 -0.07 -14.14 1.75
CA HIS A 45 0.57 -15.41 2.05
C HIS A 45 1.88 -15.54 1.25
N GLN A 46 2.91 -16.07 1.90
CA GLN A 46 4.23 -16.28 1.31
C GLN A 46 4.60 -17.75 1.38
N SER A 47 5.16 -18.30 0.30
CA SER A 47 5.88 -19.57 0.38
C SER A 47 7.10 -19.48 1.30
N ASN A 48 7.71 -20.62 1.62
CA ASN A 48 8.91 -20.71 2.47
C ASN A 48 10.20 -20.16 1.83
N THR A 49 10.09 -19.22 0.88
CA THR A 49 11.20 -18.55 0.20
C THR A 49 11.09 -17.04 0.44
N SER A 50 12.13 -16.46 1.05
CA SER A 50 12.22 -15.01 1.29
C SER A 50 12.22 -14.22 -0.02
N GLY A 51 11.72 -12.99 0.03
CA GLY A 51 11.74 -12.09 -1.12
C GLY A 51 10.96 -10.80 -0.93
N LEU A 52 9.98 -10.77 -0.01
CA LEU A 52 9.35 -9.51 0.37
C LEU A 52 10.34 -8.64 1.16
N GLN A 53 10.46 -7.39 0.73
CA GLN A 53 11.14 -6.35 1.49
C GLN A 53 10.23 -5.16 1.69
N VAL A 54 10.25 -4.59 2.89
CA VAL A 54 9.56 -3.36 3.26
C VAL A 54 10.58 -2.27 3.53
N PHE A 55 10.31 -1.04 3.13
CA PHE A 55 11.21 0.08 3.41
C PHE A 55 10.92 0.64 4.80
N ARG A 56 11.94 0.74 5.64
CA ARG A 56 11.84 1.30 7.00
C ARG A 56 12.46 2.69 7.03
N GLU A 57 11.61 3.71 6.95
CA GLU A 57 12.00 5.13 6.85
C GLU A 57 12.98 5.56 7.96
N GLY A 58 12.68 5.24 9.22
CA GLY A 58 13.54 5.64 10.35
C GLY A 58 14.98 5.13 10.29
N SER A 59 15.24 4.08 9.49
CA SER A 59 16.59 3.57 9.22
C SER A 59 17.00 3.66 7.75
N LYS A 60 16.17 4.26 6.90
CA LYS A 60 16.34 4.41 5.45
C LYS A 60 16.86 3.16 4.75
N ARG A 61 16.31 1.99 5.09
CA ARG A 61 16.75 0.70 4.57
C ARG A 61 15.59 -0.23 4.28
N TRP A 62 15.81 -1.11 3.31
CA TRP A 62 14.96 -2.26 3.04
C TRP A 62 15.17 -3.33 4.11
N ILE A 63 14.06 -3.83 4.66
CA ILE A 63 14.03 -4.91 5.64
C ILE A 63 13.32 -6.10 5.00
N THR A 64 14.00 -7.26 4.98
CA THR A 64 13.39 -8.51 4.53
C THR A 64 12.40 -8.99 5.56
N VAL A 65 11.18 -9.30 5.11
CA VAL A 65 10.15 -9.95 5.93
C VAL A 65 10.34 -11.46 5.79
N PRO A 66 10.77 -12.18 6.85
CA PRO A 66 10.97 -13.61 6.77
C PRO A 66 9.62 -14.33 6.65
N PRO A 67 9.49 -15.34 5.76
CA PRO A 67 8.29 -16.16 5.73
C PRO A 67 8.20 -16.97 7.02
N HIS A 68 7.03 -16.98 7.65
CA HIS A 68 6.75 -17.77 8.84
C HIS A 68 5.62 -18.76 8.55
N PRO A 69 5.80 -20.07 8.79
CA PRO A 69 4.76 -21.06 8.52
C PRO A 69 3.44 -20.71 9.22
N GLY A 70 2.34 -20.74 8.46
CA GLY A 70 1.00 -20.43 8.97
C GLY A 70 0.72 -18.94 9.20
N ALA A 71 1.70 -18.05 8.99
CA ALA A 71 1.52 -16.61 9.15
C ALA A 71 1.07 -15.94 7.84
N LEU A 72 0.33 -14.85 8.01
CA LEU A 72 -0.01 -13.91 6.94
C LEU A 72 0.66 -12.56 7.22
N VAL A 73 1.07 -11.89 6.16
CA VAL A 73 1.57 -10.51 6.24
C VAL A 73 0.42 -9.57 5.88
N ILE A 74 0.22 -8.52 6.68
CA ILE A 74 -0.81 -7.51 6.47
C ILE A 74 -0.15 -6.19 6.08
N HIS A 75 -0.50 -5.64 4.92
CA HIS A 75 -0.09 -4.29 4.53
C HIS A 75 -1.26 -3.33 4.59
N VAL A 76 -0.97 -2.12 5.07
CA VAL A 76 -1.84 -0.96 4.94
C VAL A 76 -1.59 -0.33 3.58
N GLY A 77 -2.67 -0.13 2.82
CA GLY A 77 -2.62 0.55 1.53
C GLY A 77 -2.93 2.04 1.62
N ASP A 78 -2.77 2.72 0.48
CA ASP A 78 -2.92 4.16 0.33
C ASP A 78 -4.31 4.67 0.71
N LEU A 79 -5.38 3.91 0.43
CA LEU A 79 -6.73 4.34 0.80
C LEU A 79 -6.93 4.32 2.32
N MET A 80 -6.35 3.36 3.02
CA MET A 80 -6.42 3.31 4.48
C MET A 80 -5.55 4.40 5.10
N HIS A 81 -4.42 4.72 4.46
CA HIS A 81 -3.61 5.89 4.82
C HIS A 81 -4.42 7.19 4.77
N ILE A 82 -5.14 7.43 3.67
CA ILE A 82 -6.02 8.61 3.51
C ILE A 82 -7.14 8.58 4.55
N LEU A 83 -7.84 7.44 4.69
CA LEU A 83 -8.97 7.26 5.59
C LEU A 83 -8.58 7.52 7.06
N SER A 84 -7.40 7.06 7.45
CA SER A 84 -6.86 7.21 8.81
C SER A 84 -6.18 8.57 9.06
N ASN A 85 -6.28 9.51 8.11
CA ASN A 85 -5.60 10.81 8.18
C ASN A 85 -4.08 10.68 8.39
N GLY A 86 -3.45 9.66 7.80
CA GLY A 86 -2.02 9.38 7.93
C GLY A 86 -1.62 8.59 9.20
N LEU A 87 -2.57 8.21 10.07
CA LEU A 87 -2.26 7.46 11.29
C LEU A 87 -1.70 6.06 10.98
N TYR A 88 -2.20 5.43 9.91
CA TYR A 88 -1.65 4.17 9.41
C TYR A 88 -0.84 4.44 8.13
N PRO A 89 0.51 4.44 8.22
CA PRO A 89 1.36 4.73 7.07
C PRO A 89 1.23 3.64 5.99
N SER A 90 1.12 4.06 4.73
CA SER A 90 1.15 3.14 3.60
C SER A 90 2.53 2.51 3.49
N VAL A 91 2.59 1.21 3.20
CA VAL A 91 3.84 0.45 3.27
C VAL A 91 4.52 0.43 1.90
N LEU A 92 5.63 1.15 1.76
CA LEU A 92 6.52 0.99 0.60
C LEU A 92 7.18 -0.39 0.67
N HIS A 93 6.94 -1.22 -0.33
CA HIS A 93 7.43 -2.59 -0.36
C HIS A 93 7.82 -3.02 -1.78
N ARG A 94 8.62 -4.08 -1.87
CA ARG A 94 9.09 -4.67 -3.14
C ARG A 94 9.27 -6.18 -3.00
N ALA A 95 9.36 -6.89 -4.12
CA ALA A 95 9.73 -8.31 -4.13
C ALA A 95 11.06 -8.51 -4.86
N VAL A 96 12.07 -8.98 -4.15
CA VAL A 96 13.36 -9.38 -4.73
C VAL A 96 13.33 -10.85 -5.16
N VAL A 97 14.11 -11.17 -6.18
CA VAL A 97 14.35 -12.54 -6.65
C VAL A 97 15.66 -13.08 -6.07
N ASN A 98 15.88 -14.39 -6.14
CA ASN A 98 17.10 -15.02 -5.66
C ASN A 98 17.61 -16.05 -6.69
N ARG A 99 18.89 -16.44 -6.57
CA ARG A 99 19.56 -17.34 -7.53
C ARG A 99 19.08 -18.78 -7.52
N THR A 100 18.53 -19.26 -6.42
CA THR A 100 18.49 -20.70 -6.14
C THR A 100 17.08 -21.26 -5.96
N ARG A 101 16.10 -20.43 -5.57
CA ARG A 101 14.78 -20.88 -5.15
C ARG A 101 13.68 -20.05 -5.79
N HIS A 102 12.71 -20.77 -6.36
CA HIS A 102 11.43 -20.23 -6.76
C HIS A 102 10.66 -19.71 -5.53
N ARG A 103 10.01 -18.55 -5.67
CA ARG A 103 9.11 -17.99 -4.67
C ARG A 103 7.71 -17.86 -5.26
N LEU A 104 6.73 -18.33 -4.50
CA LEU A 104 5.31 -18.08 -4.74
C LEU A 104 4.75 -17.18 -3.64
N SER A 105 3.77 -16.35 -3.99
CA SER A 105 2.95 -15.63 -3.01
C SER A 105 1.54 -15.39 -3.52
N ILE A 106 0.59 -15.28 -2.59
CA ILE A 106 -0.81 -15.00 -2.87
C ILE A 106 -1.18 -13.73 -2.11
N ALA A 107 -1.59 -12.69 -2.82
CA ALA A 107 -2.07 -11.45 -2.22
C ALA A 107 -3.58 -11.33 -2.42
N TYR A 108 -4.31 -11.14 -1.33
CA TYR A 108 -5.70 -10.69 -1.35
C TYR A 108 -5.71 -9.18 -1.13
N LEU A 109 -6.12 -8.43 -2.15
CA LEU A 109 -6.16 -6.97 -2.14
C LEU A 109 -7.61 -6.53 -1.97
N TYR A 110 -7.89 -5.78 -0.91
CA TYR A 110 -9.25 -5.35 -0.56
C TYR A 110 -9.39 -3.84 -0.55
N GLY A 111 -10.39 -3.33 -1.26
CA GLY A 111 -10.77 -1.93 -1.27
C GLY A 111 -12.28 -1.71 -1.27
N PRO A 112 -12.72 -0.44 -1.17
CA PRO A 112 -14.13 -0.08 -1.22
C PRO A 112 -14.70 -0.27 -2.65
N PRO A 113 -16.01 -0.13 -2.87
CA PRO A 113 -16.53 0.08 -4.23
C PRO A 113 -15.82 1.30 -4.88
N SER A 114 -15.54 1.22 -6.18
CA SER A 114 -14.67 2.19 -6.87
C SER A 114 -15.21 3.63 -6.88
N SER A 115 -16.53 3.80 -6.75
CA SER A 115 -17.25 5.07 -6.71
C SER A 115 -17.33 5.70 -5.32
N VAL A 116 -17.02 4.95 -4.26
CA VAL A 116 -17.07 5.48 -2.88
C VAL A 116 -15.95 6.48 -2.68
N LYS A 117 -16.30 7.66 -2.13
CA LYS A 117 -15.33 8.67 -1.72
C LYS A 117 -14.68 8.26 -0.41
N ILE A 118 -13.36 8.22 -0.42
CA ILE A 118 -12.50 8.05 0.74
C ILE A 118 -11.98 9.42 1.16
N SER A 119 -12.05 9.71 2.45
CA SER A 119 -11.54 10.93 3.07
C SER A 119 -11.14 10.62 4.51
N PRO A 120 -10.30 11.46 5.14
CA PRO A 120 -10.02 11.38 6.58
C PRO A 120 -11.31 11.19 7.40
N LEU A 121 -11.32 10.22 8.30
CA LEU A 121 -12.46 9.96 9.18
C LEU A 121 -12.70 11.19 10.07
N PRO A 122 -13.96 11.64 10.25
CA PRO A 122 -14.25 12.83 11.06
C PRO A 122 -13.74 12.75 12.50
N LYS A 123 -13.66 11.54 13.08
CA LYS A 123 -13.14 11.30 14.42
C LYS A 123 -11.62 11.47 14.56
N LEU A 124 -10.91 11.55 13.44
CA LEU A 124 -9.44 11.70 13.37
C LEU A 124 -9.05 13.10 12.86
N VAL A 125 -10.02 14.01 12.80
CA VAL A 125 -9.83 15.38 12.32
C VAL A 125 -10.29 16.35 13.41
N ASP A 126 -9.42 17.27 13.80
CA ASP A 126 -9.69 18.31 14.78
C ASP A 126 -8.84 19.58 14.49
N HIS A 127 -8.89 20.57 15.38
CA HIS A 127 -8.13 21.82 15.23
C HIS A 127 -6.60 21.62 15.26
N CYS A 128 -6.11 20.59 15.95
CA CYS A 128 -4.70 20.23 16.03
C CYS A 128 -4.28 19.31 14.87
N HIS A 129 -5.20 18.48 14.37
CA HIS A 129 -5.02 17.50 13.30
C HIS A 129 -6.00 17.79 12.15
N PRO A 130 -5.76 18.81 11.31
CA PRO A 130 -6.61 19.09 10.15
C PRO A 130 -6.59 17.92 9.15
N PRO A 131 -7.54 17.85 8.21
CA PRO A 131 -7.54 16.81 7.20
C PRO A 131 -6.31 16.97 6.29
N LEU A 132 -5.44 15.95 6.26
CA LEU A 132 -4.23 15.94 5.45
C LEU A 132 -4.51 15.67 3.97
N TYR A 133 -5.61 15.01 3.65
CA TYR A 133 -5.94 14.56 2.30
C TYR A 133 -7.33 15.03 1.88
N ARG A 134 -7.49 15.37 0.60
CA ARG A 134 -8.80 15.71 0.05
C ARG A 134 -9.66 14.45 -0.13
N PRO A 135 -10.99 14.56 -0.09
CA PRO A 135 -11.85 13.46 -0.52
C PRO A 135 -11.53 13.01 -1.96
N ILE A 136 -11.44 11.71 -2.18
CA ILE A 136 -11.12 11.11 -3.46
C ILE A 136 -11.80 9.75 -3.63
N THR A 137 -12.28 9.42 -4.83
CA THR A 137 -12.78 8.06 -5.13
C THR A 137 -11.62 7.10 -5.42
N TRP A 138 -11.81 5.79 -5.25
CA TRP A 138 -10.75 4.85 -5.60
C TRP A 138 -10.43 4.90 -7.10
N SER A 139 -11.43 5.06 -7.97
CA SER A 139 -11.19 5.21 -9.42
C SER A 139 -10.34 6.43 -9.75
N GLU A 140 -10.60 7.58 -9.11
CA GLU A 140 -9.76 8.78 -9.26
C GLU A 140 -8.34 8.52 -8.75
N TYR A 141 -8.21 7.87 -7.59
CA TYR A 141 -6.91 7.58 -6.99
C TYR A 141 -6.05 6.65 -7.86
N LEU A 142 -6.64 5.62 -8.46
CA LEU A 142 -5.93 4.78 -9.44
C LEU A 142 -5.46 5.58 -10.65
N GLY A 143 -6.27 6.52 -11.15
CA GLY A 143 -5.88 7.44 -12.22
C GLY A 143 -4.72 8.36 -11.82
N THR A 144 -4.73 8.86 -10.58
CA THR A 144 -3.60 9.62 -9.99
C THR A 144 -2.36 8.74 -9.89
N LYS A 145 -2.49 7.51 -9.39
CA LYS A 145 -1.39 6.54 -9.23
C LYS A 145 -0.73 6.22 -10.57
N ALA A 146 -1.51 6.02 -11.63
CA ALA A 146 -1.00 5.75 -12.96
C ALA A 146 -0.18 6.93 -13.55
N LYS A 147 -0.47 8.16 -13.13
CA LYS A 147 0.22 9.38 -13.60
C LYS A 147 1.44 9.75 -12.75
N HIS A 148 1.32 9.58 -11.44
CA HIS A 148 2.27 10.11 -10.47
C HIS A 148 3.07 9.03 -9.74
N PHE A 149 2.74 7.75 -9.94
CA PHE A 149 3.43 6.60 -9.35
C PHE A 149 3.59 6.71 -7.82
N ASP A 150 4.83 6.87 -7.36
CA ASP A 150 5.22 7.04 -5.96
C ASP A 150 4.73 8.37 -5.36
N LYS A 151 4.51 9.40 -6.17
CA LYS A 151 4.04 10.72 -5.74
C LYS A 151 2.52 10.87 -5.66
N ALA A 152 1.77 9.78 -5.84
CA ALA A 152 0.31 9.82 -5.88
C ALA A 152 -0.30 10.32 -4.56
N LEU A 153 0.17 9.83 -3.41
CA LEU A 153 -0.30 10.30 -2.08
C LEU A 153 -0.03 11.78 -1.87
N THR A 154 1.19 12.23 -2.19
CA THR A 154 1.58 13.64 -2.09
C THR A 154 0.70 14.53 -2.98
N SER A 155 0.33 14.06 -4.18
CA SER A 155 -0.50 14.84 -5.13
C SER A 155 -1.95 15.07 -4.68
N VAL A 156 -2.45 14.29 -3.72
CA VAL A 156 -3.81 14.43 -3.16
C VAL A 156 -3.82 15.00 -1.74
N ARG A 157 -2.64 15.40 -1.24
CA ARG A 157 -2.45 16.01 0.06
C ARG A 157 -2.89 17.49 0.03
N LEU A 158 -3.57 17.93 1.08
CA LEU A 158 -4.03 19.32 1.25
C LEU A 158 -3.01 20.21 1.95
N CYS A 159 -2.24 19.65 2.88
CA CYS A 159 -1.27 20.38 3.68
C CYS A 159 -0.08 19.48 4.06
N ALA A 160 1.07 20.11 4.35
CA ALA A 160 2.22 19.37 4.86
C ALA A 160 1.90 18.81 6.26
N PRO A 161 2.35 17.58 6.59
CA PRO A 161 2.15 17.04 7.92
C PRO A 161 2.85 17.91 8.97
N ARG A 162 2.17 18.21 10.09
CA ARG A 162 2.83 18.85 11.24
C ARG A 162 3.71 17.82 11.96
N ASN A 163 4.89 18.26 12.42
CA ASN A 163 5.89 17.45 13.11
C ASN A 163 5.26 16.39 14.04
N GLY A 164 5.47 15.12 13.74
CA GLY A 164 4.97 13.96 14.51
C GLY A 164 4.17 12.96 13.68
N PHE A 165 3.42 13.42 12.68
CA PHE A 165 2.83 12.57 11.64
C PHE A 165 3.72 12.63 10.40
N VAL A 166 4.59 11.64 10.21
CA VAL A 166 5.45 11.59 9.03
C VAL A 166 4.63 10.97 7.89
N ASP A 167 4.37 11.71 6.81
CA ASP A 167 3.98 11.07 5.55
C ASP A 167 5.24 10.39 5.01
N THR A 168 5.31 9.08 5.18
CA THR A 168 6.47 8.24 4.89
C THR A 168 6.75 8.07 3.39
N ASN A 169 5.97 8.73 2.51
CA ASN A 169 6.07 8.56 1.06
C ASN A 169 6.65 9.78 0.32
N ASP A 170 7.16 10.80 1.00
CA ASP A 170 7.94 11.88 0.35
C ASP A 170 9.35 11.36 -0.02
N HIS A 171 9.42 10.44 -0.99
CA HIS A 171 10.66 9.90 -1.55
C HIS A 171 11.31 10.88 -2.51
N ASN A 172 12.04 11.87 -1.97
CA ASN A 172 12.81 12.79 -2.82
C ASN A 172 14.24 12.30 -3.14
N SER A 173 14.53 11.00 -3.04
CA SER A 173 15.89 10.48 -3.30
C SER A 173 15.96 8.97 -3.56
N VAL A 174 15.30 8.49 -4.61
CA VAL A 174 15.73 7.23 -5.27
C VAL A 174 16.25 7.58 -6.66
N GLN A 175 17.55 7.79 -6.77
CA GLN A 175 18.21 7.70 -8.07
C GLN A 175 18.19 6.24 -8.50
N VAL A 176 17.63 6.00 -9.69
CA VAL A 176 17.80 4.74 -10.41
C VAL A 176 19.25 4.71 -10.84
N GLY A 177 20.05 3.90 -10.15
CA GLY A 177 21.39 3.49 -10.58
C GLY A 177 21.33 2.13 -11.26
#